data_AF-A0A6B2VA02-F1
#
_entry.id   AF-A0A6B2VA02-F1
#
_cell.length_a   1.000
_cell.length_b   1.000
_cell.length_c   1.000
_cell.angle_alpha   90.00
_cell.angle_beta   90.00
_cell.angle_gamma   90.00
#
_symmetry.space_group_name_H-M   'P 1'
#
loop_
_entity.id
_entity.type
_entity.pdbx_description
1 polymer ?
#
loop_
_entity_poly.entity_id
_entity_poly.type
_entity_poly.pdbx_seq_one_letter_code
_entity_poly.pdbx_strand_id
1 'polypeptide(L)'
;MSELLCRDCDLEAYGVQPDGTFACSECGHRVEVRDLCFDDDEVWSVDEHGTVHRHLMPAACVKWMNDVASWPTGDWEKSQHALWSYRRATAELISSLRAGLSLPADMGLAD
;
A
#
# COMPACT_ATOMS: atom_id res chain seq x y z
N MET A 1 -2.31 -4.03 3.94
CA MET A 1 -3.55 -3.58 3.29
C MET A 1 -4.02 -2.38 4.06
N SER A 2 -3.99 -1.22 3.43
CA SER A 2 -4.48 0.01 4.03
C SER A 2 -5.74 0.41 3.30
N GLU A 3 -6.83 0.47 4.03
CA GLU A 3 -8.08 1.06 3.54
C GLU A 3 -7.82 2.49 3.07
N LEU A 4 -8.39 2.84 1.93
CA LEU A 4 -8.30 4.20 1.43
C LEU A 4 -9.37 5.04 2.14
N LEU A 5 -8.97 5.64 3.26
CA LEU A 5 -9.84 6.47 4.08
C LEU A 5 -10.34 7.70 3.31
N CYS A 6 -11.57 8.11 3.65
CA CYS A 6 -12.16 9.30 3.09
C CYS A 6 -11.33 10.54 3.41
N ARG A 7 -10.84 11.24 2.38
CA ARG A 7 -9.99 12.42 2.57
C ARG A 7 -10.68 13.60 3.28
N ASP A 8 -12.01 13.63 3.26
CA ASP A 8 -12.80 14.74 3.82
C ASP A 8 -13.08 14.55 5.31
N CYS A 9 -13.38 13.32 5.75
CA CYS A 9 -13.75 13.05 7.15
C CYS A 9 -12.78 12.13 7.91
N ASP A 10 -11.96 11.34 7.21
CA ASP A 10 -11.02 10.36 7.77
C ASP A 10 -11.67 9.30 8.70
N LEU A 11 -12.98 9.09 8.59
CA LEU A 11 -13.73 8.17 9.46
C LEU A 11 -13.96 6.79 8.86
N GLU A 12 -14.20 6.73 7.55
CA GLU A 12 -14.54 5.49 6.85
C GLU A 12 -13.77 5.40 5.53
N ALA A 13 -13.53 4.16 5.10
CA ALA A 13 -12.96 3.86 3.80
C ALA A 13 -13.92 4.24 2.66
N TYR A 14 -13.35 4.56 1.50
CA TYR A 14 -14.15 4.67 0.29
C TYR A 14 -14.72 3.31 -0.13
N GLY A 15 -16.00 3.29 -0.49
CA GLY A 15 -16.69 2.14 -1.08
C GLY A 15 -16.99 2.36 -2.57
N VAL A 16 -16.83 1.33 -3.38
CA VAL A 16 -17.18 1.34 -4.81
C VAL A 16 -18.68 1.51 -5.00
N GLN A 17 -19.07 2.36 -5.95
CA GLN A 17 -20.45 2.63 -6.31
C GLN A 17 -20.80 1.97 -7.65
N PRO A 18 -22.10 1.69 -7.91
CA PRO A 18 -22.53 1.08 -9.17
C PRO A 18 -22.21 1.89 -10.43
N ASP A 19 -22.01 3.20 -10.29
CA ASP A 19 -21.63 4.10 -11.39
C ASP A 19 -20.11 4.16 -11.64
N GLY A 20 -19.33 3.36 -10.92
CA GLY A 20 -17.87 3.31 -11.02
C GLY A 20 -17.14 4.42 -10.26
N THR A 21 -17.86 5.24 -9.48
CA THR A 21 -17.25 6.21 -8.55
C THR A 21 -16.99 5.58 -7.19
N PHE A 22 -16.27 6.30 -6.33
CA PHE A 22 -16.07 5.92 -4.93
C PHE A 22 -16.78 6.92 -4.02
N ALA A 23 -17.42 6.42 -2.96
CA ALA A 23 -18.14 7.25 -2.00
C ALA A 23 -17.86 6.83 -0.56
N CYS A 24 -17.80 7.82 0.33
CA CYS A 24 -17.77 7.60 1.77
C CYS A 24 -19.21 7.44 2.30
N SER A 25 -19.48 6.40 3.07
CA SER A 25 -20.79 6.15 3.68
C SER A 25 -21.17 7.17 4.76
N GLU A 26 -20.19 7.77 5.45
CA GLU A 26 -20.46 8.70 6.56
C GLU A 26 -20.79 10.12 6.09
N CYS A 27 -19.93 10.70 5.26
CA CYS A 27 -20.06 12.11 4.85
C CYS A 27 -20.63 12.29 3.44
N GLY A 28 -20.77 11.20 2.67
CA GLY A 28 -21.27 11.24 1.29
C GLY A 28 -20.30 11.85 0.28
N HIS A 29 -19.05 12.17 0.66
CA HIS A 29 -18.04 12.66 -0.27
C HIS A 29 -17.78 11.61 -1.37
N ARG A 30 -17.75 12.07 -2.62
CA ARG A 30 -17.57 11.24 -3.82
C ARG A 30 -16.31 11.65 -4.56
N VAL A 31 -15.61 10.66 -5.09
CA VAL A 31 -14.42 10.85 -5.93
C VAL A 31 -14.48 9.90 -7.12
N GLU A 32 -13.96 10.33 -8.26
CA GLU A 32 -13.63 9.42 -9.34
C GLU A 32 -12.24 8.81 -9.11
N VAL A 33 -11.97 7.67 -9.75
CA VAL A 33 -10.63 7.04 -9.71
C VAL A 33 -9.52 8.05 -10.07
N ARG A 34 -9.78 8.93 -11.03
CA ARG A 34 -8.82 9.95 -11.48
C ARG A 34 -8.51 11.03 -10.45
N ASP A 35 -9.41 11.22 -9.47
CA ASP A 35 -9.26 12.23 -8.42
C ASP A 35 -8.44 11.68 -7.25
N LEU A 36 -8.21 10.38 -7.20
CA LEU A 36 -7.29 9.75 -6.27
C LEU A 36 -5.86 9.99 -6.74
N CYS A 37 -5.11 10.74 -5.94
CA CYS A 37 -3.68 10.93 -6.14
C CYS A 37 -2.95 9.77 -5.45
N PHE A 38 -2.38 8.88 -6.25
CA PHE A 38 -1.47 7.84 -5.80
C PHE A 38 -0.04 8.25 -6.13
N ASP A 39 0.91 7.88 -5.28
CA ASP A 39 2.32 7.95 -5.65
C ASP A 39 2.61 6.97 -6.80
N ASP A 40 3.70 7.19 -7.56
CA ASP A 40 4.08 6.34 -8.71
C ASP A 40 4.24 4.84 -8.33
N ASP A 41 4.55 4.60 -7.06
CA ASP A 41 4.77 3.29 -6.47
C ASP A 41 3.51 2.72 -5.79
N GLU A 42 2.35 3.39 -5.89
CA GLU A 42 1.09 2.98 -5.27
C GLU A 42 0.04 2.58 -6.32
N VAL A 43 -0.79 1.62 -5.93
CA VAL A 43 -1.95 1.16 -6.70
C VAL A 43 -3.13 0.91 -5.78
N TRP A 44 -4.31 0.69 -6.37
CA TRP A 44 -5.53 0.41 -5.61
C TRP A 44 -6.22 -0.86 -6.09
N SER A 45 -7.03 -1.43 -5.21
CA SER A 45 -7.93 -2.54 -5.50
C SER A 45 -9.26 -2.34 -4.77
N VAL A 46 -10.25 -3.15 -5.13
CA VAL A 46 -11.52 -3.26 -4.39
C VAL A 46 -11.64 -4.68 -3.87
N ASP A 47 -12.00 -4.84 -2.60
CA ASP A 47 -12.22 -6.16 -2.00
C ASP A 47 -13.63 -6.71 -2.29
N GLU A 48 -13.93 -7.89 -1.74
CA GLU A 48 -15.24 -8.54 -1.90
C GLU A 48 -16.41 -7.80 -1.24
N HIS A 49 -16.13 -6.88 -0.32
CA HIS A 49 -17.12 -6.03 0.34
C HIS A 49 -17.33 -4.70 -0.39
N GLY A 50 -16.57 -4.45 -1.46
CA GLY A 50 -16.62 -3.19 -2.19
C GLY A 50 -15.76 -2.09 -1.57
N THR A 51 -14.93 -2.40 -0.58
CA THR A 51 -14.04 -1.43 0.06
C THR A 51 -12.79 -1.19 -0.80
N VAL A 52 -12.42 0.08 -0.97
CA VAL A 52 -11.23 0.49 -1.72
C VAL A 52 -10.00 0.40 -0.81
N HIS A 53 -8.98 -0.31 -1.29
CA HIS A 53 -7.71 -0.49 -0.61
C HIS A 53 -6.57 0.07 -1.43
N ARG A 54 -5.58 0.63 -0.75
CA ARG A 54 -4.30 1.06 -1.32
C ARG A 54 -3.21 0.03 -1.03
N HIS A 55 -2.34 -0.17 -2.01
CA HIS A 55 -1.18 -1.06 -1.95
C HIS A 55 0.04 -0.37 -2.51
N LEU A 56 1.22 -0.76 -2.02
CA LEU A 56 2.47 -0.45 -2.70
C LEU A 56 2.71 -1.48 -3.81
N MET A 57 3.27 -1.06 -4.92
CA MET A 57 3.75 -1.96 -5.95
C MET A 57 4.78 -2.93 -5.35
N PRO A 58 4.74 -4.24 -5.68
CA PRO A 58 5.73 -5.20 -5.18
C PRO A 58 7.19 -4.77 -5.42
N ALA A 59 7.48 -4.09 -6.52
CA ALA A 59 8.79 -3.51 -6.81
C ALA A 59 9.24 -2.49 -5.76
N ALA A 60 8.33 -1.59 -5.36
CA ALA A 60 8.59 -0.57 -4.35
C ALA A 60 8.83 -1.20 -2.97
N CYS A 61 8.06 -2.24 -2.61
CA CYS A 61 8.28 -2.99 -1.38
C CYS A 61 9.68 -3.63 -1.34
N VAL A 62 10.11 -4.27 -2.44
CA VAL A 62 11.43 -4.90 -2.57
C VAL A 62 12.54 -3.85 -2.49
N LYS A 63 12.40 -2.74 -3.21
CA LYS A 63 13.33 -1.60 -3.12
C LYS A 63 13.46 -1.12 -1.68
N TRP A 64 12.35 -0.91 -0.99
CA TRP A 64 12.36 -0.47 0.41
C TRP A 64 13.04 -1.50 1.34
N MET A 65 12.80 -2.80 1.15
CA MET A 65 13.52 -3.84 1.90
C MET A 65 15.03 -3.78 1.68
N ASN A 66 15.48 -3.59 0.43
CA ASN A 66 16.89 -3.44 0.09
C ASN A 66 17.50 -2.17 0.69
N ASP A 67 16.76 -1.06 0.64
CA ASP A 67 17.19 0.20 1.26
C ASP A 67 17.37 0.01 2.77
N VAL A 68 16.41 -0.61 3.45
CA VAL A 68 16.49 -0.91 4.89
C VAL A 68 17.66 -1.82 5.23
N ALA A 69 17.94 -2.82 4.38
CA ALA A 69 19.08 -3.73 4.57
C ALA A 69 20.44 -3.01 4.53
N SER A 70 20.51 -1.85 3.87
CA SER A 70 21.72 -1.02 3.82
C SER A 70 21.88 -0.07 5.00
N TRP A 71 20.87 0.05 5.88
CA TRP A 71 20.90 1.03 6.96
C TRP A 71 21.93 0.68 8.05
N PRO A 72 22.56 1.69 8.67
CA PRO A 72 23.52 1.45 9.74
C PRO A 72 22.81 0.95 11.01
N THR A 73 23.23 -0.20 11.52
CA THR A 73 22.68 -0.85 12.73
C THR A 73 23.61 -0.76 13.95
N GLY A 74 24.50 0.24 13.96
CA GLY A 74 25.59 0.37 14.95
C GLY A 74 25.17 0.60 16.41
N ASP A 75 23.87 0.75 16.68
CA ASP A 75 23.30 0.78 18.02
C ASP A 75 21.93 0.08 18.05
N TRP A 76 21.42 -0.14 19.26
CA TRP A 76 20.17 -0.86 19.48
C TRP A 76 18.95 -0.16 18.87
N GLU A 77 18.86 1.16 19.01
CA GLU A 77 17.71 1.93 18.51
C GLU A 77 17.64 1.86 16.98
N LYS A 78 18.76 2.07 16.29
CA LYS A 78 18.84 1.93 14.83
C LYS A 78 18.56 0.51 14.37
N SER A 79 19.05 -0.49 15.10
CA SER A 79 18.77 -1.91 14.81
C SER A 79 17.27 -2.21 14.93
N GLN A 80 16.62 -1.71 15.98
CA GLN A 80 15.18 -1.86 16.16
C GLN A 80 14.41 -1.17 15.04
N HIS A 81 14.81 0.05 14.68
CA HIS A 81 14.16 0.81 13.61
C HIS A 81 14.28 0.11 12.25
N ALA A 82 15.46 -0.40 11.91
CA ALA A 82 15.67 -1.18 10.69
C ALA A 82 14.82 -2.46 10.68
N LEU A 83 14.80 -3.21 11.78
CA LEU A 83 13.99 -4.43 11.88
C LEU A 83 12.48 -4.16 11.74
N TRP A 84 11.98 -3.10 12.37
CA TRP A 84 10.58 -2.69 12.25
C TRP A 84 10.24 -2.27 10.82
N SER A 85 11.12 -1.51 10.16
CA SER A 85 10.93 -1.05 8.79
C SER A 85 10.94 -2.21 7.80
N TYR A 86 11.86 -3.18 7.97
CA TYR A 86 11.91 -4.38 7.16
C TYR A 86 10.63 -5.23 7.30
N ARG A 87 10.15 -5.42 8.55
CA ARG A 87 8.90 -6.12 8.82
C ARG A 87 7.70 -5.44 8.17
N ARG A 88 7.64 -4.11 8.22
CA ARG A 88 6.59 -3.33 7.57
C ARG A 88 6.62 -3.51 6.05
N ALA A 89 7.78 -3.34 5.42
CA ALA A 89 7.93 -3.53 3.98
C ALA A 89 7.55 -4.97 3.53
N THR A 90 7.88 -5.97 4.35
CA THR A 90 7.48 -7.37 4.12
C THR A 90 5.96 -7.55 4.21
N ALA A 91 5.31 -6.94 5.20
CA ALA A 91 3.87 -7.01 5.36
C ALA A 91 3.13 -6.35 4.18
N GLU A 92 3.63 -5.21 3.69
CA GLU A 92 3.08 -4.56 2.49
C GLU A 92 3.27 -5.40 1.24
N LEU A 93 4.44 -6.04 1.06
CA LEU A 93 4.65 -6.96 -0.06
C LEU A 93 3.64 -8.11 -0.02
N ILE A 94 3.47 -8.77 1.13
CA ILE A 94 2.52 -9.88 1.27
C ILE A 94 1.09 -9.41 0.97
N SER A 95 0.69 -8.23 1.45
CA SER A 95 -0.60 -7.63 1.16
C SER A 95 -0.82 -7.45 -0.35
N SER A 96 0.18 -6.89 -1.01
CA SER A 96 0.17 -6.58 -2.44
C SER A 96 0.06 -7.84 -3.29
N LEU A 97 0.80 -8.89 -2.92
CA LEU A 97 0.73 -10.20 -3.58
C LEU A 97 -0.64 -10.87 -3.39
N ARG A 98 -1.24 -10.74 -2.20
CA ARG A 98 -2.60 -11.24 -1.96
C ARG A 98 -3.66 -10.51 -2.77
N ALA A 99 -3.41 -9.23 -3.09
CA ALA A 99 -4.24 -8.46 -4.01
C ALA A 99 -4.02 -8.82 -5.50
N GLY A 100 -3.15 -9.81 -5.80
CA GLY A 100 -2.89 -10.28 -7.16
C GLY A 100 -1.83 -9.48 -7.92
N LEU A 101 -1.12 -8.55 -7.26
CA LEU A 101 -0.03 -7.81 -7.88
C LEU A 101 1.16 -8.73 -8.12
N SER A 102 1.83 -8.58 -9.26
CA SER A 102 2.95 -9.44 -9.65
C SER A 102 4.27 -8.94 -9.08
N LEU A 103 5.14 -9.89 -8.72
CA LEU A 103 6.53 -9.57 -8.42
C LEU A 103 7.23 -8.96 -9.64
N PRO A 104 8.25 -8.12 -9.43
CA PRO A 104 9.10 -7.65 -10.53
C PRO A 104 9.73 -8.83 -11.26
N ALA A 105 9.76 -8.78 -12.59
CA ALA A 105 10.38 -9.84 -13.41
C ALA A 105 11.89 -9.97 -13.19
N ASP A 106 12.55 -8.88 -12.78
CA ASP A 106 13.96 -8.84 -12.40
C ASP A 106 14.06 -8.47 -10.92
N MET A 107 14.09 -9.48 -10.06
CA MET A 107 14.29 -9.27 -8.62
C MET A 107 15.76 -9.15 -8.24
N GLY A 108 16.70 -9.15 -9.19
CA GLY A 108 18.13 -9.15 -8.87
C GLY A 108 18.53 -10.26 -7.89
N LEU A 109 17.79 -11.36 -7.86
CA LEU A 109 18.21 -12.59 -7.19
C LEU A 109 19.35 -13.14 -8.03
N ALA A 110 20.57 -12.69 -7.75
CA ALA A 110 21.77 -13.28 -8.32
C ALA A 110 21.73 -14.80 -8.07
N ASP A 111 21.97 -15.57 -9.12
CA ASP A 111 22.27 -17.01 -9.05
C ASP A 111 23.41 -17.30 -8.05
#